data_AF-A0A952CAA5-F1
#
_entry.id   AF-A0A952CAA5-F1
#
_cell.length_a   1.000
_cell.length_b   1.000
_cell.length_c   1.000
_cell.angle_alpha   90.00
_cell.angle_beta   90.00
_cell.angle_gamma   90.00
#
_symmetry.space_group_name_H-M   'P 1'
#
loop_
_entity.id
_entity.type
_entity.pdbx_description
1 polymer ?
#
loop_
_entity_poly.entity_id
_entity_poly.type
_entity_poly.pdbx_seq_one_letter_code
_entity_poly.pdbx_strand_id
1 'polypeptide(L)'
;MKQTLTSRAKIIRAARTLLRRRKGWRQELAPHRKALRMLRVGRTMRTACQKTGISRQTIWRMLKNKQWPKKPGGVRQGRCKIPPDLVPKIMTRMRLYKQDREPKPIGASIVNWLSKYHGIHVTPAAIYSLRSRAKAKRRKQRAKTRAKA
;
A
#
# COMPACT_ATOMS: atom_id res chain seq x y z
N MET A 1 -25.46 -3.54 -31.47
CA MET A 1 -25.50 -2.54 -30.37
C MET A 1 -25.45 -3.18 -28.97
N LYS A 2 -24.40 -3.94 -28.60
CA LYS A 2 -24.33 -4.69 -27.30
C LYS A 2 -23.20 -4.26 -26.34
N GLN A 3 -22.39 -3.24 -26.69
CA GLN A 3 -21.20 -2.87 -25.92
C GLN A 3 -21.45 -1.87 -24.76
N THR A 4 -22.65 -1.30 -24.63
CA THR A 4 -22.98 -0.24 -23.65
C THR A 4 -23.47 -0.76 -22.29
N LEU A 5 -24.05 -1.95 -22.22
CA LEU A 5 -24.56 -2.52 -20.96
C LEU A 5 -23.44 -3.02 -20.02
N THR A 6 -22.34 -3.52 -20.59
CA THR A 6 -21.19 -4.02 -19.82
C THR A 6 -20.35 -2.90 -19.20
N SER A 7 -20.39 -1.68 -19.77
CA SER A 7 -19.70 -0.51 -19.22
C SER A 7 -20.44 0.07 -18.01
N ARG A 8 -21.78 0.20 -18.09
CA ARG A 8 -22.64 0.65 -16.98
C ARG A 8 -22.54 -0.27 -15.76
N ALA A 9 -22.59 -1.59 -15.95
CA ALA A 9 -22.44 -2.56 -14.85
C ALA A 9 -21.06 -2.47 -14.16
N LYS A 10 -19.98 -2.23 -14.92
CA LYS A 10 -18.64 -2.00 -14.37
C LYS A 10 -18.56 -0.70 -13.56
N ILE A 11 -19.18 0.38 -14.04
CA ILE A 11 -19.24 1.67 -13.33
C ILE A 11 -19.99 1.53 -12.01
N ILE A 12 -21.16 0.88 -12.01
CA ILE A 12 -21.97 0.66 -10.80
C ILE A 12 -21.21 -0.20 -9.78
N ARG A 13 -20.51 -1.25 -10.23
CA ARG A 13 -19.68 -2.10 -9.35
C ARG A 13 -18.49 -1.34 -8.76
N ALA A 14 -17.84 -0.47 -9.54
CA ALA A 14 -16.78 0.41 -9.08
C ALA A 14 -17.29 1.46 -8.07
N ALA A 15 -18.47 2.04 -8.31
CA ALA A 15 -19.11 2.98 -7.39
C ALA A 15 -19.50 2.32 -6.06
N ARG A 16 -20.10 1.12 -6.09
CA ARG A 16 -20.45 0.34 -4.88
C ARG A 16 -19.21 -0.03 -4.06
N THR A 17 -18.12 -0.43 -4.71
CA THR A 17 -16.85 -0.74 -4.00
C THR A 17 -16.20 0.51 -3.40
N LEU A 18 -16.26 1.65 -4.08
CA LEU A 18 -15.83 2.95 -3.53
C LEU A 18 -16.68 3.39 -2.34
N LEU A 19 -18.00 3.22 -2.39
CA LEU A 19 -18.93 3.52 -1.30
C LEU A 19 -18.71 2.61 -0.09
N ARG A 20 -18.54 1.30 -0.29
CA ARG A 20 -18.21 0.35 0.79
C ARG A 20 -16.88 0.69 1.45
N ARG A 21 -15.86 1.03 0.65
CA ARG A 21 -14.58 1.54 1.18
C ARG A 21 -14.82 2.82 1.99
N ARG A 22 -15.49 3.84 1.45
CA ARG A 22 -15.80 5.08 2.20
C ARG A 22 -16.55 4.83 3.52
N LYS A 23 -17.49 3.89 3.57
CA LYS A 23 -18.20 3.53 4.82
C LYS A 23 -17.28 2.88 5.85
N GLY A 24 -16.47 1.88 5.46
CA GLY A 24 -15.49 1.26 6.37
C GLY A 24 -14.45 2.26 6.90
N TRP A 25 -14.03 3.22 6.06
CA TRP A 25 -13.08 4.26 6.46
C TRP A 25 -13.65 5.20 7.52
N ARG A 26 -14.96 5.51 7.44
CA ARG A 26 -15.64 6.33 8.45
C ARG A 26 -15.76 5.59 9.79
N GLN A 27 -15.96 4.27 9.76
CA GLN A 27 -16.05 3.44 10.97
C GLN A 27 -14.70 3.30 11.68
N GLU A 28 -13.61 3.01 10.96
CA GLU A 28 -12.28 2.86 11.58
C GLU A 28 -11.70 4.18 12.12
N LEU A 29 -12.03 5.31 11.52
CA LEU A 29 -11.62 6.64 11.99
C LEU A 29 -12.49 7.17 13.14
N ALA A 30 -13.67 6.58 13.38
CA ALA A 30 -14.61 7.04 14.41
C ALA A 30 -14.04 7.03 15.84
N PRO A 31 -13.41 5.94 16.35
CA PRO A 31 -12.88 5.92 17.71
C PRO A 31 -11.69 6.90 17.88
N HIS A 32 -10.84 7.03 16.86
CA HIS A 32 -9.72 7.96 16.83
C HIS A 32 -10.19 9.43 16.92
N ARG A 33 -11.24 9.78 16.17
CA ARG A 33 -11.88 11.10 16.23
C ARG A 33 -12.50 11.38 17.59
N LYS A 34 -13.18 10.38 18.16
CA LYS A 34 -13.84 10.47 19.46
C LYS A 34 -12.82 10.70 20.58
N ALA A 35 -11.70 9.98 20.57
CA ALA A 35 -10.63 10.11 21.57
C ALA A 35 -10.03 11.52 21.58
N LEU A 36 -9.68 12.06 20.41
CA LEU A 36 -9.15 13.42 20.30
C LEU A 36 -10.16 14.50 20.68
N ARG A 37 -11.44 14.34 20.31
CA ARG A 37 -12.49 15.26 20.72
C ARG A 37 -12.61 15.29 22.24
N MET A 38 -12.60 14.13 22.90
CA MET A 38 -12.63 14.07 24.37
C MET A 38 -11.46 14.82 25.01
N LEU A 39 -10.26 14.67 24.48
CA LEU A 39 -9.08 15.42 24.96
C LEU A 39 -9.19 16.93 24.74
N ARG A 40 -9.78 17.38 23.61
CA ARG A 40 -10.01 18.81 23.34
C ARG A 40 -11.02 19.44 24.30
N VAL A 41 -11.99 18.67 24.78
CA VAL A 41 -12.98 19.12 25.79
C VAL A 41 -12.45 18.85 27.22
N GLY A 42 -11.13 18.81 27.41
CA GLY A 42 -10.48 18.71 28.73
C GLY A 42 -10.60 17.36 29.44
N ARG A 43 -11.07 16.29 28.78
CA ARG A 43 -11.12 14.95 29.42
C ARG A 43 -9.73 14.35 29.53
N THR A 44 -9.50 13.55 30.57
CA THR A 44 -8.20 12.89 30.79
C THR A 44 -7.93 11.79 29.74
N MET A 45 -6.64 11.50 29.52
CA MET A 45 -6.23 10.40 28.64
C MET A 45 -6.81 9.05 29.08
N ARG A 46 -6.93 8.80 30.38
CA ARG A 46 -7.50 7.55 30.91
C ARG A 46 -8.94 7.36 30.43
N THR A 47 -9.77 8.38 30.55
CA THR A 47 -11.17 8.36 30.12
C THR A 47 -11.28 8.21 28.60
N ALA A 48 -10.41 8.87 27.83
CA ALA A 48 -10.37 8.72 26.38
C ALA A 48 -10.03 7.27 25.95
N CYS A 49 -9.06 6.63 26.60
CA CYS A 49 -8.69 5.24 26.33
C CYS A 49 -9.86 4.29 26.62
N GLN A 50 -10.46 4.39 27.81
CA GLN A 50 -11.57 3.52 28.23
C GLN A 50 -12.79 3.63 27.29
N LYS A 51 -13.18 4.85 26.91
CA LYS A 51 -14.38 5.07 26.07
C LYS A 51 -14.19 4.77 24.59
N THR A 52 -12.96 4.67 24.11
CA THR A 52 -12.67 4.45 22.68
C THR A 52 -11.95 3.14 22.37
N GLY A 53 -11.46 2.43 23.40
CA GLY A 53 -10.65 1.22 23.24
C GLY A 53 -9.26 1.48 22.67
N ILE A 54 -8.84 2.74 22.53
CA ILE A 54 -7.55 3.11 21.96
C ILE A 54 -6.49 3.18 23.06
N SER A 55 -5.32 2.57 22.83
CA SER A 55 -4.22 2.61 23.79
C SER A 55 -3.68 4.03 23.99
N ARG A 56 -3.23 4.33 25.21
CA ARG A 56 -2.64 5.63 25.58
C ARG A 56 -1.49 6.03 24.64
N GLN A 57 -0.63 5.08 24.26
CA GLN A 57 0.47 5.30 23.32
C GLN A 57 -0.02 5.72 21.93
N THR A 58 -1.13 5.15 21.46
CA THR A 58 -1.72 5.48 20.16
C THR A 58 -2.28 6.89 20.17
N ILE A 59 -3.01 7.27 21.23
CA ILE A 59 -3.52 8.64 21.41
C ILE A 59 -2.38 9.66 21.47
N TRP A 60 -1.32 9.36 22.22
CA TRP A 60 -0.13 10.22 22.30
C TRP A 60 0.55 10.41 20.94
N ARG A 61 0.71 9.33 20.16
CA ARG A 61 1.24 9.41 18.79
C ARG A 61 0.38 10.28 17.87
N MET A 62 -0.94 10.23 18.01
CA MET A 62 -1.86 11.07 17.25
C MET A 62 -1.71 12.55 17.59
N LEU A 63 -1.55 12.89 18.87
CA LEU A 63 -1.33 14.26 19.33
C LEU A 63 0.01 14.79 18.81
N LYS A 64 1.09 14.01 18.98
CA LYS A 64 2.46 14.42 18.62
C LYS A 64 2.63 14.65 17.12
N ASN A 65 2.07 13.77 16.29
CA ASN A 65 2.35 13.83 14.85
C ASN A 65 1.56 14.90 14.10
N LYS A 66 0.52 15.53 14.69
CA LYS A 66 -0.48 16.42 14.03
C LYS A 66 -1.07 15.88 12.70
N GLN A 67 -0.66 14.70 12.25
CA GLN A 67 -1.02 14.07 11.01
C GLN A 67 -2.00 12.95 11.34
N TRP A 68 -3.23 13.19 10.93
CA TRP A 68 -4.21 12.13 10.76
C TRP A 68 -3.61 11.05 9.86
N PRO A 69 -3.75 9.76 10.19
CA PRO A 69 -3.67 8.75 9.16
C PRO A 69 -4.79 9.08 8.15
N LYS A 70 -4.43 9.77 7.06
CA LYS A 70 -5.38 10.15 5.98
C LYS A 70 -6.03 8.90 5.35
N LYS A 71 -5.57 7.69 5.71
CA LYS A 71 -6.07 6.38 5.28
C LYS A 71 -6.03 5.39 6.46
N PRO A 72 -7.05 4.53 6.62
CA PRO A 72 -6.97 3.37 7.49
C PRO A 72 -5.87 2.45 6.94
N GLY A 73 -4.87 2.18 7.77
CA GLY A 73 -3.66 1.49 7.34
C GLY A 73 -2.40 2.05 8.00
N GLY A 74 -2.50 2.47 9.26
CA GLY A 74 -1.38 2.84 10.11
C GLY A 74 -0.43 3.92 9.56
N VAL A 75 0.56 4.25 10.37
CA VAL A 75 1.82 4.76 9.84
C VAL A 75 2.32 3.67 8.90
N ARG A 76 2.57 3.99 7.62
CA ARG A 76 3.24 3.05 6.72
C ARG A 76 4.60 2.72 7.37
N GLN A 77 4.67 1.61 8.10
CA GLN A 77 5.95 1.00 8.44
C GLN A 77 6.71 0.92 7.13
N GLY A 78 7.91 1.50 7.14
CA GLY A 78 8.72 1.69 5.93
C GLY A 78 8.72 0.39 5.16
N ARG A 79 8.07 0.39 3.98
CA ARG A 79 8.11 -0.75 3.05
C ARG A 79 9.57 -1.17 2.94
N CYS A 80 9.88 -2.47 3.04
CA CYS A 80 11.21 -3.03 2.80
C CYS A 80 11.90 -2.24 1.68
N LYS A 81 12.79 -1.32 2.06
CA LYS A 81 13.48 -0.44 1.12
C LYS A 81 14.68 -1.25 0.70
N ILE A 82 14.56 -1.90 -0.45
CA ILE A 82 15.76 -2.38 -1.15
C ILE A 82 16.62 -1.13 -1.40
N PRO A 83 17.90 -1.15 -1.00
CA PRO A 83 18.82 -0.04 -1.25
C PRO A 83 18.80 0.35 -2.73
N PRO A 84 18.79 1.66 -3.07
CA PRO A 84 18.68 2.13 -4.45
C PRO A 84 19.70 1.47 -5.37
N ASP A 85 20.92 1.25 -4.88
CA ASP A 85 22.05 0.72 -5.64
C ASP A 85 21.90 -0.78 -5.95
N LEU A 86 21.13 -1.50 -5.13
CA LEU A 86 20.79 -2.91 -5.34
C LEU A 86 19.62 -3.08 -6.31
N VAL A 87 18.81 -2.04 -6.54
CA VAL A 87 17.64 -2.12 -7.43
C VAL A 87 18.02 -2.46 -8.87
N PRO A 88 18.99 -1.80 -9.53
CA PRO A 88 19.43 -2.16 -10.87
C PRO A 88 19.93 -3.61 -10.95
N LYS A 89 20.78 -4.03 -10.00
CA LYS A 89 21.33 -5.39 -9.94
C LYS A 89 20.22 -6.43 -9.85
N ILE A 90 19.28 -6.26 -8.92
CA ILE A 90 18.13 -7.17 -8.75
C ILE A 90 17.25 -7.18 -9.98
N MET A 91 16.96 -6.02 -10.58
CA MET A 91 16.12 -5.94 -11.78
C MET A 91 16.75 -6.63 -12.99
N THR A 92 18.05 -6.52 -13.18
CA THR A 92 18.79 -7.21 -14.24
C THR A 92 18.75 -8.72 -14.02
N ARG A 93 19.06 -9.19 -12.81
CA ARG A 93 19.02 -10.62 -12.47
C ARG A 93 17.61 -11.20 -12.59
N MET A 94 16.59 -10.46 -12.18
CA MET A 94 15.18 -10.84 -12.40
C MET A 94 14.77 -10.90 -13.87
N ARG A 95 15.46 -10.18 -14.76
CA ARG A 95 15.23 -10.23 -16.21
C ARG A 95 15.83 -11.51 -16.80
N LEU A 96 17.07 -11.82 -16.43
CA LEU A 96 17.76 -13.06 -16.80
C LEU A 96 16.96 -14.29 -16.33
N TYR A 97 16.55 -14.30 -15.05
CA TYR A 97 15.70 -15.37 -14.51
C TYR A 97 14.44 -15.64 -15.34
N LYS A 98 13.86 -14.62 -15.97
CA LYS A 98 12.67 -14.77 -16.83
C LYS A 98 12.98 -15.22 -18.25
N GLN A 99 14.20 -14.98 -18.73
CA GLN A 99 14.65 -15.48 -20.02
C GLN A 99 15.00 -16.96 -19.91
N ASP A 100 15.62 -17.35 -18.79
CA ASP A 100 16.13 -18.71 -18.57
C ASP A 100 15.07 -19.70 -18.06
N ARG A 101 13.90 -19.24 -17.60
CA ARG A 101 12.86 -20.11 -17.02
C ARG A 101 11.46 -19.78 -17.53
N GLU A 102 10.65 -20.84 -17.70
CA GLU A 102 9.21 -20.75 -17.93
C GLU A 102 8.50 -19.85 -16.89
N PRO A 103 7.37 -19.21 -17.24
CA PRO A 103 6.72 -18.19 -16.43
C PRO A 103 5.95 -18.78 -15.22
N LYS A 104 6.67 -19.40 -14.28
CA LYS A 104 6.15 -20.00 -13.04
C LYS A 104 6.25 -19.04 -11.84
N PRO A 105 5.52 -19.27 -10.73
CA PRO A 105 5.05 -18.21 -9.82
C PRO A 105 6.16 -17.34 -9.24
N ILE A 106 6.01 -16.04 -9.47
CA ILE A 106 7.02 -15.00 -9.32
C ILE A 106 6.97 -14.47 -7.90
N GLY A 107 7.79 -15.05 -7.02
CA GLY A 107 7.96 -14.57 -5.65
C GLY A 107 9.05 -15.36 -4.95
N ALA A 108 8.66 -16.44 -4.27
CA ALA A 108 9.59 -17.30 -3.51
C ALA A 108 10.69 -17.92 -4.38
N SER A 109 10.37 -18.37 -5.60
CA SER A 109 11.38 -18.98 -6.49
C SER A 109 12.47 -18.00 -6.94
N ILE A 110 12.11 -16.73 -7.16
CA ILE A 110 13.08 -15.68 -7.50
C ILE A 110 13.91 -15.31 -6.28
N VAL A 111 13.29 -15.22 -5.10
CA VAL A 111 14.01 -14.96 -3.85
C VAL A 111 15.03 -16.06 -3.58
N ASN A 112 14.62 -17.33 -3.69
CA ASN A 112 15.53 -18.46 -3.51
C ASN A 112 16.65 -18.46 -4.55
N TRP A 113 16.36 -18.14 -5.81
CA TRP A 113 17.38 -18.06 -6.85
C TRP A 113 18.37 -16.89 -6.62
N LEU A 114 17.87 -15.72 -6.24
CA LEU A 114 18.70 -14.55 -5.88
C LEU A 114 19.58 -14.85 -4.66
N SER A 115 19.04 -15.56 -3.67
CA SER A 115 19.79 -15.97 -2.49
C SER A 115 20.84 -17.03 -2.83
N LYS A 116 20.47 -18.07 -3.56
CA LYS A 116 21.33 -19.24 -3.84
C LYS A 116 22.46 -18.96 -4.83
N TYR A 117 22.22 -18.15 -5.86
CA TYR A 117 23.18 -17.94 -6.96
C TYR A 117 23.82 -16.55 -6.97
N HIS A 118 23.28 -15.60 -6.20
CA HIS A 118 23.77 -14.22 -6.21
C HIS A 118 24.04 -13.64 -4.81
N GLY A 119 23.81 -14.40 -3.73
CA GLY A 119 23.99 -13.94 -2.35
C GLY A 119 23.06 -12.78 -1.97
N ILE A 120 21.97 -12.57 -2.72
CA ILE A 120 21.05 -11.45 -2.50
C ILE A 120 19.86 -11.94 -1.69
N HIS A 121 19.83 -11.54 -0.41
CA HIS A 121 18.73 -11.82 0.50
C HIS A 121 17.66 -10.73 0.41
N VAL A 122 16.49 -11.07 -0.13
CA VAL A 122 15.36 -10.14 -0.32
C VAL A 122 14.05 -10.83 -0.01
N THR A 123 13.10 -10.11 0.60
CA THR A 123 11.78 -10.68 0.89
C THR A 123 10.93 -10.76 -0.39
N PRO A 124 9.99 -11.73 -0.49
CA PRO A 124 9.06 -11.77 -1.61
C PRO A 124 8.27 -10.46 -1.78
N ALA A 125 7.89 -9.83 -0.66
CA ALA A 125 7.22 -8.53 -0.66
C ALA A 125 8.06 -7.42 -1.33
N ALA A 126 9.38 -7.44 -1.16
CA ALA A 126 10.29 -6.50 -1.78
C ALA A 126 10.33 -6.68 -3.32
N ILE A 127 10.35 -7.92 -3.80
CA ILE A 127 10.26 -8.28 -5.22
C ILE A 127 8.94 -7.82 -5.84
N TYR A 128 7.80 -8.07 -5.18
CA TYR A 128 6.49 -7.59 -5.63
C TYR A 128 6.43 -6.05 -5.68
N SER A 129 7.01 -5.40 -4.68
CA SER A 129 7.09 -3.93 -4.59
C SER A 129 7.92 -3.33 -5.74
N LEU A 130 9.05 -3.94 -6.10
CA LEU A 130 9.86 -3.53 -7.25
C LEU A 130 9.10 -3.66 -8.56
N ARG A 131 8.49 -4.83 -8.81
CA ARG A 131 7.74 -5.08 -10.05
C ARG A 131 6.56 -4.12 -10.20
N SER A 132 5.86 -3.85 -9.11
CA SER A 132 4.75 -2.88 -9.07
C SER A 132 5.22 -1.47 -9.43
N ARG A 133 6.35 -1.03 -8.84
CA ARG A 133 6.99 0.27 -9.17
C ARG A 133 7.40 0.36 -10.63
N ALA A 134 8.03 -0.68 -11.18
CA ALA A 134 8.43 -0.73 -12.58
C ALA A 134 7.21 -0.62 -13.53
N LYS A 135 6.11 -1.33 -13.23
CA LYS A 135 4.86 -1.25 -14.00
C LYS A 135 4.23 0.14 -13.92
N ALA A 136 4.24 0.76 -12.74
CA ALA A 136 3.74 2.12 -12.54
C ALA A 136 4.57 3.16 -13.33
N LYS A 137 5.90 3.03 -13.35
CA LYS A 137 6.80 3.91 -14.13
C LYS A 137 6.48 3.81 -15.63
N ARG A 138 6.36 2.59 -16.18
CA ARG A 138 5.97 2.36 -17.58
C ARG A 138 4.61 2.96 -17.93
N ARG A 139 3.61 2.82 -17.05
CA ARG A 139 2.28 3.42 -17.25
C ARG A 139 2.34 4.95 -17.31
N LYS A 140 3.10 5.58 -16.40
CA LYS A 140 3.29 7.05 -16.41
C LYS A 140 3.99 7.50 -17.69
N GLN A 141 5.02 6.78 -18.14
CA GLN A 141 5.74 7.11 -19.37
C GLN A 141 4.83 7.01 -20.60
N ARG A 142 4.02 5.95 -20.72
CA ARG A 142 3.02 5.81 -21.79
C ARG A 142 1.95 6.90 -21.78
N ALA A 143 1.53 7.34 -20.59
CA ALA A 143 0.59 8.46 -20.48
C ALA A 143 1.22 9.76 -20.96
N LYS A 144 2.50 10.01 -20.63
CA LYS A 144 3.24 11.18 -21.11
C LYS A 144 3.45 11.17 -22.62
N THR A 145 3.80 10.03 -23.22
CA THR A 145 3.97 9.93 -24.67
C THR A 145 2.64 10.14 -25.41
N ARG A 146 1.52 9.64 -24.86
CA ARG A 146 0.18 9.88 -25.41
C ARG A 146 -0.33 11.30 -25.25
N ALA A 147 0.17 12.05 -24.29
CA ALA A 147 -0.22 13.45 -24.09
C ALA A 147 0.61 14.41 -24.96
N LYS A 148 1.64 13.91 -25.64
CA LYS A 148 2.53 14.66 -26.54
C LYS A 148 2.29 14.32 -28.02
N ALA A 149 1.47 13.30 -28.30
CA ALA A 149 1.03 12.89 -29.62
C ALA A 149 -0.41 13.36 -29.80
#